data_AF-A0A258ETA4-F1
#
_entry.id   AF-A0A258ETA4-F1
#
_cell.length_a   1.000
_cell.length_b   1.000
_cell.length_c   1.000
_cell.angle_alpha   90.00
_cell.angle_beta   90.00
_cell.angle_gamma   90.00
#
_symmetry.space_group_name_H-M   'P 1'
#
loop_
_entity.id
_entity.type
_entity.pdbx_description
1 polymer ?
#
loop_
_entity_poly.entity_id
_entity_poly.type
_entity_poly.pdbx_seq_one_letter_code
_entity_poly.pdbx_strand_id
1 'polypeptide(L)'
;MKRFEVYKNIRKRAVIMGLPISLFALMMTVVIGSLLFIIFSFSFIVIISVFLLNGVLYIALTHITKNPALMHIKKAFPQTISNKKGSRLYYEED
;
A
#
# COMPACT_ATOMS: atom_id res chain seq x y z
N MET A 1 -25.84 21.32 -16.44
CA MET A 1 -24.66 21.34 -15.54
C MET A 1 -23.95 19.99 -15.60
N LYS A 2 -22.61 19.96 -15.77
CA LYS A 2 -21.85 18.70 -15.80
C LYS A 2 -21.84 18.07 -14.40
N ARG A 3 -22.42 16.88 -14.24
CA ARG A 3 -22.39 16.13 -12.98
C ARG A 3 -21.03 15.43 -12.88
N PHE A 4 -20.23 15.79 -11.89
CA PHE A 4 -18.99 15.09 -11.58
C PHE A 4 -19.32 13.96 -10.59
N GLU A 5 -19.08 12.71 -10.98
CA GLU A 5 -19.16 11.60 -10.03
C GLU A 5 -18.13 11.82 -8.92
N VAL A 6 -18.57 11.75 -7.66
CA VAL A 6 -17.68 11.85 -6.50
C VAL A 6 -16.69 10.68 -6.57
N TYR A 7 -15.46 10.98 -7.01
CA TYR A 7 -14.39 10.01 -7.19
C TYR A 7 -14.00 9.42 -5.82
N LYS A 8 -14.69 8.36 -5.40
CA LYS A 8 -14.51 7.74 -4.07
C LYS A 8 -13.23 6.88 -3.96
N ASN A 9 -12.49 6.75 -5.05
CA ASN A 9 -11.32 5.87 -5.16
C ASN A 9 -9.99 6.51 -4.73
N ILE A 10 -9.97 7.81 -4.39
CA ILE A 10 -8.76 8.52 -3.94
C ILE A 10 -8.13 7.87 -2.70
N ARG A 11 -8.96 7.37 -1.76
CA ARG A 11 -8.48 6.70 -0.54
C ARG A 11 -7.93 5.29 -0.77
N LYS A 12 -8.29 4.61 -1.87
CA LYS A 12 -7.85 3.22 -2.15
C LYS A 12 -6.45 3.14 -2.74
N ARG A 13 -5.93 4.23 -3.30
CA ARG A 13 -4.57 4.35 -3.84
C ARG A 13 -3.78 5.42 -3.09
N ALA A 14 -3.93 5.48 -1.78
CA ALA A 14 -3.03 6.28 -0.97
C ALA A 14 -1.64 5.62 -1.00
N VAL A 15 -0.71 6.29 -1.66
CA VAL A 15 0.70 5.92 -1.73
C VAL A 15 1.50 6.91 -0.91
N ILE A 16 2.42 6.39 -0.09
CA ILE A 16 3.33 7.18 0.74
C ILE A 16 4.73 6.82 0.28
N MET A 17 5.51 7.82 -0.19
CA MET A 17 6.85 7.63 -0.75
C MET A 17 6.93 6.53 -1.83
N GLY A 18 5.91 6.43 -2.69
CA GLY A 18 5.87 5.44 -3.77
C GLY A 18 5.52 4.01 -3.34
N LEU A 19 5.21 3.77 -2.06
CA LEU A 19 4.70 2.50 -1.54
C LEU A 19 3.21 2.61 -1.19
N PRO A 20 2.40 1.55 -1.36
CA PRO A 20 1.08 1.47 -0.75
C PRO A 20 1.19 1.45 0.78
N ILE A 21 0.16 1.94 1.47
CA ILE A 21 0.13 2.03 2.95
C ILE A 21 0.59 0.75 3.67
N SER A 22 0.21 -0.43 3.18
CA SER A 22 0.61 -1.70 3.78
C SER A 22 2.12 -1.96 3.71
N LEU A 23 2.74 -1.73 2.55
CA LEU A 23 4.18 -1.89 2.36
C LEU A 23 4.95 -0.80 3.08
N PHE A 24 4.40 0.41 3.14
CA PHE A 24 4.95 1.49 3.96
C PHE A 24 4.95 1.11 5.45
N ALA A 25 3.87 0.53 5.98
CA ALA A 25 3.81 0.06 7.35
C ALA A 25 4.87 -1.02 7.63
N LEU A 26 5.04 -1.99 6.71
CA LEU A 26 6.11 -2.99 6.80
C LEU A 26 7.50 -2.32 6.89
N MET A 27 7.78 -1.37 6.00
CA MET A 27 9.04 -0.62 6.02
C MET A 27 9.26 0.08 7.37
N MET A 28 8.23 0.75 7.89
CA MET A 28 8.31 1.43 9.20
C MET A 28 8.54 0.46 10.36
N THR A 29 7.94 -0.73 10.34
CA THR A 29 8.21 -1.73 11.39
C THR A 29 9.66 -2.21 11.40
N VAL A 30 10.27 -2.38 10.21
CA VAL A 30 11.68 -2.75 10.10
C VAL A 30 12.58 -1.61 10.56
N VAL A 31 12.28 -0.36 10.21
CA VAL A 31 13.02 0.81 10.68
C VAL A 31 13.00 0.90 12.20
N ILE A 32 11.82 0.76 12.82
CA ILE A 32 11.68 0.82 14.28
C ILE A 32 12.41 -0.36 14.95
N GLY A 33 12.26 -1.57 14.41
CA GLY A 33 12.98 -2.75 14.90
C GLY A 33 14.49 -2.61 14.79
N SER A 34 14.98 -2.06 13.68
CA SER A 34 16.40 -1.78 13.51
C SER A 34 16.94 -0.75 14.49
N LEU A 35 16.17 0.30 14.78
CA LEU A 35 16.53 1.29 15.77
C LEU A 35 16.66 0.64 17.16
N LEU A 36 15.70 -0.19 17.54
CA LEU A 36 15.74 -0.93 18.79
C LEU A 36 16.98 -1.82 18.88
N PHE A 37 17.31 -2.53 17.79
CA PHE A 37 18.47 -3.41 17.72
C PHE A 37 19.80 -2.67 17.85
N ILE A 38 19.93 -1.50 17.20
CA ILE A 38 21.14 -0.66 17.28
C ILE A 38 21.40 -0.22 18.73
N ILE A 39 20.36 0.15 19.46
CA ILE A 39 20.47 0.61 20.85
C ILE A 39 20.99 -0.51 21.78
N PHE A 40 20.66 -1.78 21.50
CA PHE A 40 21.11 -2.91 22.32
C PHE A 40 22.45 -3.52 21.90
N SER A 41 22.81 -3.46 20.62
CA SER A 41 23.90 -4.29 20.10
C SER A 41 25.29 -3.62 20.10
N PHE A 42 25.39 -2.29 20.20
CA PHE A 42 26.65 -1.49 20.28
C PHE A 42 27.86 -1.96 19.43
N SER A 43 27.63 -2.63 18.29
CA SER A 43 28.68 -3.07 17.38
C SER A 43 28.64 -2.25 16.09
N PHE A 44 29.79 -1.71 15.70
CA PHE A 44 29.90 -0.86 14.50
C PHE A 44 29.50 -1.59 13.22
N ILE A 45 29.86 -2.88 13.11
CA ILE A 45 29.51 -3.74 11.97
C ILE A 45 27.99 -3.94 11.91
N VAL A 46 27.36 -4.13 13.06
CA VAL A 46 25.90 -4.30 13.16
C VAL A 46 25.19 -3.06 12.67
N ILE A 47 25.62 -1.87 13.11
CA ILE A 47 25.04 -0.59 12.69
C ILE A 47 25.07 -0.47 11.16
N ILE A 48 26.22 -0.69 10.53
CA ILE A 48 26.36 -0.60 9.07
C ILE A 48 25.43 -1.59 8.36
N SER A 49 25.43 -2.86 8.80
CA SER A 49 24.61 -3.91 8.18
C SER A 49 23.11 -3.60 8.23
N VAL A 50 22.66 -3.00 9.32
CA VAL A 50 21.26 -2.67 9.57
C VAL A 50 20.78 -1.51 8.69
N PHE A 51 21.62 -0.49 8.49
CA PHE A 51 21.33 0.57 7.53
C PHE A 51 21.24 0.03 6.10
N LEU A 52 22.17 -0.85 5.72
CA LEU A 52 22.18 -1.47 4.40
C LEU A 52 20.92 -2.32 4.16
N LEU A 53 20.50 -3.09 5.16
CA LEU A 53 19.28 -3.91 5.11
C LEU A 53 18.04 -3.04 4.88
N ASN A 54 17.89 -1.93 5.61
CA ASN A 54 16.78 -1.00 5.41
C ASN A 54 16.78 -0.42 3.98
N GLY A 55 17.94 -0.01 3.47
CA GLY A 55 18.05 0.52 2.11
C GLY A 55 17.68 -0.50 1.03
N VAL A 56 18.20 -1.73 1.14
CA VAL A 56 17.89 -2.83 0.21
C VAL A 56 16.41 -3.18 0.28
N LEU A 57 15.83 -3.26 1.48
CA LEU A 57 14.41 -3.55 1.66
C LEU A 57 13.53 -2.50 0.97
N TYR A 58 13.85 -1.21 1.12
CA TYR A 58 13.12 -0.13 0.47
C TYR A 58 13.18 -0.23 -1.06
N ILE A 59 14.36 -0.50 -1.62
CA ILE A 59 14.55 -0.67 -3.08
C ILE A 59 13.74 -1.89 -3.57
N ALA A 60 13.78 -3.00 -2.84
CA ALA A 60 13.00 -4.19 -3.18
C ALA A 60 11.49 -3.90 -3.17
N LEU A 61 10.97 -3.28 -2.12
CA LEU A 61 9.54 -2.93 -2.00
C LEU A 61 9.08 -1.95 -3.08
N THR A 62 9.88 -0.94 -3.39
CA THR A 62 9.57 0.01 -4.48
C THR A 62 9.56 -0.69 -5.83
N HIS A 63 10.50 -1.61 -6.09
CA HIS A 63 10.55 -2.37 -7.34
C HIS A 63 9.34 -3.31 -7.51
N ILE A 64 8.92 -3.98 -6.44
CA ILE A 64 7.72 -4.83 -6.44
C ILE A 64 6.46 -3.98 -6.65
N THR A 65 6.39 -2.78 -6.04
CA THR A 65 5.25 -1.86 -6.21
C THR A 65 5.15 -1.31 -7.64
N LYS A 66 6.29 -1.04 -8.29
CA LYS A 66 6.35 -0.56 -9.68
C LYS A 66 5.95 -1.62 -10.71
N ASN A 67 6.08 -2.90 -10.37
CA ASN A 67 5.71 -4.02 -11.23
C ASN A 67 4.42 -4.70 -10.73
N PRO A 68 3.23 -4.13 -10.99
CA PRO A 68 1.95 -4.68 -10.52
C PRO A 68 1.66 -6.10 -11.04
N ALA A 69 2.39 -6.57 -12.07
CA ALA A 69 2.32 -7.95 -12.55
C ALA A 69 2.76 -8.99 -11.49
N LEU A 70 3.65 -8.62 -10.57
CA LEU A 70 4.08 -9.49 -9.46
C LEU A 70 3.07 -9.51 -8.30
N MET A 71 2.29 -8.43 -8.17
CA MET A 71 1.18 -8.31 -7.22
C MET A 71 -0.18 -8.46 -7.93
N HIS A 72 -0.35 -9.55 -8.69
CA HIS A 72 -1.69 -10.01 -9.05
C HIS A 72 -2.39 -10.55 -7.79
N ILE A 73 -2.78 -9.64 -6.89
CA ILE A 73 -3.80 -9.89 -5.87
C ILE A 73 -5.10 -10.06 -6.66
N LYS A 74 -5.31 -11.28 -7.15
CA LYS A 74 -6.52 -11.69 -7.85
C LYS A 74 -7.68 -11.28 -6.96
N LYS A 75 -8.49 -10.33 -7.42
CA LYS A 75 -9.68 -9.88 -6.70
C LYS A 75 -10.52 -11.15 -6.46
N ALA A 76 -10.56 -11.63 -5.21
CA ALA A 76 -11.19 -12.90 -4.87
C ALA A 76 -12.71 -12.93 -5.20
N PHE A 77 -13.29 -11.76 -5.49
CA PHE A 77 -14.67 -11.62 -5.90
C PHE A 77 -14.79 -11.13 -7.35
N PRO A 78 -15.38 -11.92 -8.24
CA PRO A 78 -15.74 -11.46 -9.58
C PRO A 78 -16.82 -10.37 -9.49
N GLN A 79 -16.76 -9.38 -10.39
CA GLN A 79 -17.75 -8.29 -10.48
C GLN A 79 -19.18 -8.81 -10.73
N THR A 80 -19.32 -10.06 -11.16
CA THR A 80 -20.61 -10.74 -11.37
C THR A 80 -21.37 -11.01 -10.07
N ILE A 81 -20.69 -11.02 -8.92
CA ILE A 81 -21.32 -11.23 -7.60
C ILE A 81 -21.27 -9.90 -6.85
N SER A 82 -22.19 -8.98 -7.19
CA SER A 82 -22.40 -7.72 -6.48
C SER A 82 -23.77 -7.75 -5.85
N ASN A 83 -23.87 -7.74 -4.52
CA ASN A 83 -25.13 -7.60 -3.78
C ASN A 83 -25.68 -6.15 -3.80
N LYS A 84 -25.42 -5.41 -4.89
CA LYS A 84 -26.12 -4.15 -5.12
C LYS A 84 -27.55 -4.54 -5.50
N LYS A 85 -28.50 -4.39 -4.58
CA LYS A 85 -29.94 -4.40 -4.89
C LYS A 85 -30.14 -3.48 -6.09
N GLY A 86 -30.59 -4.03 -7.22
CA GLY A 86 -31.06 -3.26 -8.36
C GLY A 86 -32.32 -2.52 -7.94
N SER A 87 -32.17 -1.37 -7.27
CA SER A 87 -33.30 -0.53 -6.91
C SER A 87 -33.90 0.02 -8.20
N ARG A 88 -35.15 -0.36 -8.47
CA ARG A 88 -35.96 0.12 -9.61
C ARG A 88 -36.49 1.54 -9.38
N LEU A 89 -35.78 2.34 -8.58
CA LEU A 89 -36.16 3.72 -8.27
C LEU A 89 -35.70 4.59 -9.44
N TYR A 90 -36.64 4.90 -10.33
CA TYR A 90 -36.54 6.03 -11.24
C TYR A 90 -36.64 7.28 -10.38
N TYR A 91 -35.52 7.96 -10.16
CA TYR A 91 -35.58 9.35 -9.70
C TYR A 91 -36.10 10.15 -10.89
N GLU A 92 -37.32 10.67 -10.75
CA GLU A 92 -37.96 11.53 -11.75
C GLU A 92 -37.03 12.69 -12.12
N GLU A 93 -37.00 12.98 -13.43
CA GLU A 93 -36.26 14.09 -14.01
C GLU A 93 -37.03 15.39 -13.76
N ASP A 94 -36.45 16.29 -12.95
CA ASP A 94 -36.68 17.74 -12.99
C ASP A 94 -35.36 18.46 -13.27
#